data_AF-A0A934ZEN4-F1
#
_entry.id   AF-A0A934ZEN4-F1
#
_cell.length_a   1.000
_cell.length_b   1.000
_cell.length_c   1.000
_cell.angle_alpha   90.00
_cell.angle_beta   90.00
_cell.angle_gamma   90.00
#
_symmetry.space_group_name_H-M   'P 1'
#
loop_
_entity.id
_entity.type
_entity.pdbx_description
1 polymer ?
#
loop_
_entity_poly.entity_id
_entity_poly.type
_entity_poly.pdbx_seq_one_letter_code
_entity_poly.pdbx_strand_id
1 'polypeptide(L)'
;MAALVACSNEGRTSPSPDAGPASDRPVARCSVRFDGDPAILVRTSERRRLRIVLDPPTPGVGLRVGVVGVGLDASLTDTRMITGEDGSAQTELIAPTDSATFRVRATAECGAEASVEVAVGDRGFGSIAADAVYRGSRTPERLELDIVSGSECPTVAGDRMGRTRVPLPGAVVHFGSLPAGLTFTVWAQTLGLDDVVLAQGCAAPQTIRADQESATSVLFVDRPLHLSGQYALDLSLDLASTTTDLRDRWTAPVRRELLSAGSTASFITREVSRAVAEAGGATDGGSSPFQLVFEAALRSGLGARFDAELTSRGLRLENSFDQIAATTARALGSVRWQLTFPAMPNGDAVAPTGSEVVLDPGTPDVSRDDARLALGPEGTVALSVGVGDIATITLSNTSLPWARVARGALGAVTVRLGASTTGEYAAAPLCPVAAAVLREASGVCDAECIQVACRRAVDALARAFDDEVASQLSPRSTTTFRMAAVATPVARSLVVDRARGMFVGQWTTDPAATLSGPWTLQHLSPTRP
;
A
#
# COMPACT_ATOMS: atom_id res chain seq x y z
N MET A 1 -33.14 -23.03 31.53
CA MET A 1 -32.98 -22.72 30.09
C MET A 1 -31.52 -22.98 29.75
N ALA A 2 -31.28 -23.99 28.93
CA ALA A 2 -30.00 -24.66 28.76
C ALA A 2 -29.10 -23.95 27.74
N ALA A 3 -27.80 -24.00 28.02
CA ALA A 3 -26.70 -23.57 27.17
C ALA A 3 -26.41 -24.57 26.05
N LEU A 4 -25.94 -24.07 24.90
CA LEU A 4 -25.26 -24.81 23.82
C LEU A 4 -24.10 -23.92 23.35
N VAL A 5 -22.86 -24.16 23.80
CA VAL A 5 -21.87 -25.17 23.34
C VAL A 5 -21.24 -24.78 22.00
N ALA A 6 -19.97 -24.36 22.10
CA ALA A 6 -19.03 -24.23 21.01
C ALA A 6 -18.49 -25.61 20.60
N CYS A 7 -18.36 -25.86 19.30
CA CYS A 7 -17.56 -26.96 18.77
C CYS A 7 -16.32 -26.39 18.09
N SER A 8 -15.18 -26.67 18.71
CA SER A 8 -13.85 -26.65 18.10
C SER A 8 -13.75 -27.78 17.09
N ASN A 9 -13.10 -27.55 15.95
CA ASN A 9 -12.59 -28.60 15.07
C ASN A 9 -11.21 -28.16 14.56
N GLU A 10 -10.20 -28.59 15.31
CA GLU A 10 -8.83 -28.78 14.82
C GLU A 10 -8.81 -29.95 13.83
N GLY A 11 -7.99 -29.85 12.79
CA GLY A 11 -7.61 -30.99 11.94
C GLY A 11 -8.26 -31.03 10.56
N ARG A 12 -7.80 -30.15 9.65
CA ARG A 12 -7.84 -30.44 8.20
C ARG A 12 -6.45 -30.29 7.61
N THR A 13 -5.94 -31.41 7.10
CA THR A 13 -4.84 -31.52 6.15
C THR A 13 -5.04 -30.58 4.97
N SER A 14 -3.99 -29.85 4.62
CA SER A 14 -3.96 -28.88 3.52
C SER A 14 -4.40 -29.50 2.18
N PRO A 15 -5.32 -28.86 1.42
CA PRO A 15 -5.67 -29.29 0.08
C PRO A 15 -4.56 -28.94 -0.93
N SER A 16 -4.36 -29.84 -1.88
CA SER A 16 -3.50 -29.69 -3.05
C SER A 16 -3.98 -28.53 -3.95
N PRO A 17 -3.10 -27.62 -4.40
CA PRO A 17 -3.48 -26.51 -5.27
C PRO A 17 -3.45 -26.94 -6.74
N ASP A 18 -4.57 -27.43 -7.26
CA ASP A 18 -4.74 -27.72 -8.70
C ASP A 18 -6.15 -27.37 -9.19
N ALA A 19 -6.72 -26.27 -8.69
CA ALA A 19 -8.00 -25.74 -9.16
C ALA A 19 -7.82 -24.28 -9.61
N GLY A 20 -7.99 -24.03 -10.91
CA GLY A 20 -8.24 -22.68 -11.44
C GLY A 20 -9.55 -22.10 -10.88
N PRO A 21 -10.00 -20.91 -11.35
CA PRO A 21 -11.18 -20.25 -10.79
C PRO A 21 -12.34 -21.23 -10.73
N ALA A 22 -12.92 -21.37 -9.53
CA ALA A 22 -14.01 -22.29 -9.26
C ALA A 22 -15.14 -21.99 -10.23
N SER A 23 -15.19 -22.81 -11.29
CA SER A 23 -16.32 -22.87 -12.16
C SER A 23 -17.51 -23.25 -11.27
N ASP A 24 -18.60 -22.47 -11.29
CA ASP A 24 -19.91 -22.82 -10.72
C ASP A 24 -20.51 -24.10 -11.37
N ARG A 25 -19.70 -24.88 -12.07
CA ARG A 25 -20.03 -26.19 -12.57
C ARG A 25 -20.07 -27.17 -11.39
N PRO A 26 -21.17 -27.93 -11.24
CA PRO A 26 -21.23 -28.99 -10.24
C PRO A 26 -20.03 -29.93 -10.40
N VAL A 27 -19.39 -30.27 -9.28
CA VAL A 27 -18.29 -31.24 -9.24
C VAL A 27 -18.73 -32.51 -9.95
N ALA A 28 -18.02 -32.88 -11.02
CA ALA A 28 -18.37 -34.02 -11.84
C ALA A 28 -18.35 -35.29 -10.97
N ARG A 29 -19.44 -36.05 -10.99
CA ARG A 29 -19.59 -37.29 -10.21
C ARG A 29 -18.96 -38.51 -10.89
N CYS A 30 -18.38 -38.32 -12.07
CA CYS A 30 -17.75 -39.34 -12.87
C CYS A 30 -16.52 -38.74 -13.57
N SER A 31 -15.65 -39.58 -14.15
CA SER A 31 -14.59 -39.15 -15.06
C SER A 31 -14.81 -39.78 -16.44
N VAL A 32 -14.38 -39.08 -17.49
CA VAL A 32 -14.44 -39.53 -18.89
C VAL A 32 -13.00 -39.63 -19.40
N ARG A 33 -12.70 -40.63 -20.22
CA ARG A 33 -11.46 -40.69 -21.01
C ARG A 33 -11.70 -41.33 -22.37
N PHE A 34 -10.84 -41.02 -23.34
CA PHE A 34 -10.73 -41.80 -24.56
C PHE A 34 -9.91 -43.06 -24.27
N ASP A 35 -10.31 -44.18 -24.85
CA ASP A 35 -9.62 -45.46 -24.70
C ASP A 35 -8.65 -45.66 -25.87
N GLY A 36 -7.34 -45.74 -25.58
CA GLY A 36 -6.28 -45.87 -26.58
C GLY A 36 -5.13 -44.88 -26.36
N ASP A 37 -4.43 -44.58 -27.46
CA ASP A 37 -3.28 -43.68 -27.47
C ASP A 37 -3.68 -42.23 -27.12
N PRO A 38 -2.76 -41.44 -26.52
CA PRO A 38 -3.03 -40.05 -26.14
C PRO A 38 -3.23 -39.11 -27.33
N ALA A 39 -2.85 -39.55 -28.55
CA ALA A 39 -3.09 -38.85 -29.80
C ALA A 39 -3.56 -39.85 -30.88
N ILE A 40 -4.50 -39.42 -31.72
CA ILE A 40 -5.04 -40.22 -32.81
C ILE A 40 -4.40 -39.77 -34.12
N LEU A 41 -3.66 -40.69 -34.75
CA LEU A 41 -3.06 -40.50 -36.05
C LEU A 41 -3.93 -41.14 -37.12
N VAL A 42 -4.34 -40.37 -38.12
CA VAL A 42 -5.20 -40.86 -39.22
C VAL A 42 -4.74 -40.28 -40.56
N ARG A 43 -5.02 -41.00 -41.63
CA ARG A 43 -4.82 -40.54 -43.00
C ARG A 43 -5.99 -39.64 -43.42
N THR A 44 -5.82 -38.89 -44.51
CA THR A 44 -6.94 -38.08 -45.02
C THR A 44 -8.09 -39.01 -45.44
N SER A 45 -9.32 -38.56 -45.21
CA SER A 45 -10.55 -39.33 -45.46
C SER A 45 -10.65 -40.70 -44.73
N GLU A 46 -9.71 -41.03 -43.82
CA GLU A 46 -9.77 -42.27 -43.06
C GLU A 46 -10.94 -42.25 -42.08
N ARG A 47 -11.56 -43.42 -41.88
CA ARG A 47 -12.54 -43.64 -40.82
C ARG A 47 -11.89 -44.32 -39.64
N ARG A 48 -11.93 -43.67 -38.48
CA ARG A 48 -11.33 -44.16 -37.24
C ARG A 48 -12.37 -44.27 -36.15
N ARG A 49 -12.52 -45.46 -35.59
CA ARG A 49 -13.39 -45.69 -34.44
C ARG A 49 -12.76 -45.13 -33.16
N LEU A 50 -13.53 -44.31 -32.43
CA LEU A 50 -13.15 -43.75 -31.15
C LEU A 50 -13.99 -44.43 -30.05
N ARG A 51 -13.32 -44.96 -29.03
CA ARG A 51 -13.99 -45.50 -27.84
C ARG A 51 -13.81 -44.54 -26.67
N ILE A 52 -14.90 -44.21 -26.00
CA ILE A 52 -14.94 -43.33 -24.83
C ILE A 52 -15.44 -44.16 -23.66
N VAL A 53 -14.77 -44.08 -22.52
CA VAL A 53 -15.09 -44.86 -21.32
C VAL A 53 -15.28 -43.94 -20.12
N LEU A 54 -16.20 -44.33 -19.24
CA LEU A 54 -16.41 -43.71 -17.94
C LEU A 54 -15.63 -44.44 -16.85
N ASP A 55 -15.13 -43.69 -15.88
CA ASP A 55 -14.56 -44.22 -14.65
C ASP A 55 -15.20 -43.51 -13.42
N PRO A 56 -15.96 -44.25 -12.58
CA PRO A 56 -16.26 -45.68 -12.68
C PRO A 56 -17.17 -46.03 -13.87
N PRO A 57 -17.06 -47.25 -14.44
CA PRO A 57 -17.92 -47.70 -15.54
C PRO A 57 -19.40 -47.61 -15.16
N THR A 58 -20.15 -46.75 -15.85
CA THR A 58 -21.56 -46.49 -15.55
C THR A 58 -22.40 -46.57 -16.83
N PRO A 59 -23.34 -47.53 -16.95
CA PRO A 59 -24.20 -47.63 -18.11
C PRO A 59 -25.28 -46.54 -18.14
N GLY A 60 -25.81 -46.24 -19.32
CA GLY A 60 -26.97 -45.36 -19.49
C GLY A 60 -26.67 -43.85 -19.39
N VAL A 61 -25.40 -43.44 -19.34
CA VAL A 61 -25.01 -42.03 -19.23
C VAL A 61 -24.92 -41.39 -20.61
N GLY A 62 -25.55 -40.21 -20.78
CA GLY A 62 -25.46 -39.44 -22.01
C GLY A 62 -24.07 -38.85 -22.24
N LEU A 63 -23.55 -39.01 -23.45
CA LEU A 63 -22.29 -38.42 -23.93
C LEU A 63 -22.56 -37.49 -25.11
N ARG A 64 -21.90 -36.33 -25.12
CA ARG A 64 -21.82 -35.43 -26.28
C ARG A 64 -20.39 -35.42 -26.79
N VAL A 65 -20.21 -35.63 -28.09
CA VAL A 65 -18.90 -35.64 -28.73
C VAL A 65 -18.88 -34.63 -29.86
N GLY A 66 -17.81 -33.85 -29.95
CA GLY A 66 -17.65 -32.84 -31.00
C GLY A 66 -16.20 -32.64 -31.39
N VAL A 67 -16.00 -32.18 -32.62
CA VAL A 67 -14.72 -31.68 -33.11
C VAL A 67 -14.54 -30.24 -32.61
N VAL A 68 -13.36 -29.94 -32.09
CA VAL A 68 -12.96 -28.65 -31.53
C VAL A 68 -11.72 -28.16 -32.28
N GLY A 69 -11.76 -26.91 -32.71
CA GLY A 69 -10.71 -26.25 -33.47
C GLY A 69 -10.94 -26.29 -34.98
N VAL A 70 -9.89 -26.11 -35.77
CA VAL A 70 -9.94 -26.12 -37.24
C VAL A 70 -9.97 -27.56 -37.78
N GLY A 71 -11.13 -28.19 -37.68
CA GLY A 71 -11.37 -29.56 -38.17
C GLY A 71 -11.54 -29.68 -39.69
N LEU A 72 -11.56 -28.56 -40.43
CA LEU A 72 -11.90 -28.52 -41.87
C LEU A 72 -13.25 -29.23 -42.14
N ASP A 73 -13.27 -30.27 -42.96
CA ASP A 73 -14.42 -31.11 -43.29
C ASP A 73 -14.51 -32.41 -42.46
N ALA A 74 -13.77 -32.49 -41.35
CA ALA A 74 -13.87 -33.61 -40.42
C ALA A 74 -15.28 -33.74 -39.83
N SER A 75 -15.75 -34.98 -39.65
CA SER A 75 -17.07 -35.25 -39.08
C SER A 75 -17.08 -36.48 -38.18
N LEU A 76 -18.10 -36.56 -37.32
CA LEU A 76 -18.36 -37.70 -36.46
C LEU A 76 -19.68 -38.35 -36.91
N THR A 77 -19.75 -39.68 -36.98
CA THR A 77 -21.01 -40.37 -37.31
C THR A 77 -22.08 -40.09 -36.28
N ASP A 78 -21.68 -40.04 -35.00
CA ASP A 78 -22.56 -39.83 -33.86
C ASP A 78 -21.96 -38.77 -32.93
N THR A 79 -22.72 -37.72 -32.66
CA THR A 79 -22.34 -36.63 -31.73
C THR A 79 -23.05 -36.73 -30.39
N ARG A 80 -24.03 -37.63 -30.27
CA ARG A 80 -24.78 -37.92 -29.05
C ARG A 80 -24.91 -39.43 -28.90
N MET A 81 -24.53 -39.94 -27.74
CA MET A 81 -24.49 -41.37 -27.47
C MET A 81 -24.91 -41.64 -26.02
N ILE A 82 -25.16 -42.91 -25.72
CA ILE A 82 -25.43 -43.40 -24.36
C ILE A 82 -24.42 -44.50 -24.09
N THR A 83 -23.82 -44.52 -22.90
CA THR A 83 -22.89 -45.60 -22.51
C THR A 83 -23.59 -46.95 -22.39
N GLY A 84 -22.95 -48.00 -22.89
CA GLY A 84 -23.40 -49.39 -22.77
C GLY A 84 -23.17 -49.98 -21.38
N GLU A 85 -23.44 -51.28 -21.23
CA GLU A 85 -23.31 -52.02 -19.96
C GLU A 85 -21.91 -51.92 -19.32
N ASP A 86 -20.87 -51.80 -20.15
CA ASP A 86 -19.48 -51.67 -19.72
C ASP A 86 -19.07 -50.21 -19.43
N GLY A 87 -20.00 -49.27 -19.42
CA GLY A 87 -19.74 -47.84 -19.22
C GLY A 87 -19.01 -47.18 -20.39
N SER A 88 -19.00 -47.79 -21.58
CA SER A 88 -18.34 -47.24 -22.77
C SER A 88 -19.31 -46.87 -23.90
N ALA A 89 -18.87 -45.99 -24.79
CA ALA A 89 -19.58 -45.65 -26.03
C ALA A 89 -18.59 -45.51 -27.18
N GLN A 90 -19.07 -45.66 -28.42
CA GLN A 90 -18.23 -45.62 -29.62
C GLN A 90 -18.84 -44.71 -30.68
N THR A 91 -17.99 -43.89 -31.32
CA THR A 91 -18.34 -43.08 -32.51
C THR A 91 -17.25 -43.29 -33.57
N GLU A 92 -17.53 -42.96 -34.82
CA GLU A 92 -16.54 -43.01 -35.90
C GLU A 92 -16.19 -41.59 -36.34
N LEU A 93 -14.90 -41.28 -36.28
CA LEU A 93 -14.31 -40.06 -36.83
C LEU A 93 -13.99 -40.27 -38.30
N ILE A 94 -14.55 -39.41 -39.14
CA ILE A 94 -14.19 -39.28 -40.56
C ILE A 94 -13.19 -38.13 -40.65
N ALA A 95 -11.94 -38.47 -40.95
CA ALA A 95 -10.87 -37.50 -41.10
C ALA A 95 -11.12 -36.56 -42.30
N PRO A 96 -10.64 -35.32 -42.24
CA PRO A 96 -10.77 -34.35 -43.32
C PRO A 96 -10.05 -34.79 -44.59
N THR A 97 -10.38 -34.15 -45.71
CA THR A 97 -9.73 -34.39 -47.02
C THR A 97 -8.35 -33.77 -47.10
N ASP A 98 -8.07 -32.74 -46.32
CA ASP A 98 -6.77 -32.08 -46.22
C ASP A 98 -6.06 -32.41 -44.89
N SER A 99 -4.73 -32.21 -44.86
CA SER A 99 -3.95 -32.40 -43.63
C SER A 99 -4.30 -31.33 -42.60
N ALA A 100 -4.59 -31.76 -41.38
CA ALA A 100 -5.06 -30.89 -40.31
C ALA A 100 -4.72 -31.45 -38.93
N THR A 101 -4.85 -30.60 -37.93
CA THR A 101 -4.73 -30.95 -36.51
C THR A 101 -5.88 -30.31 -35.76
N PHE A 102 -6.62 -31.11 -35.00
CA PHE A 102 -7.77 -30.65 -34.22
C PHE A 102 -7.97 -31.54 -33.00
N ARG A 103 -8.96 -31.22 -32.15
CA ARG A 103 -9.29 -32.02 -30.97
C ARG A 103 -10.67 -32.62 -31.10
N VAL A 104 -10.85 -33.83 -30.56
CA VAL A 104 -12.18 -34.38 -30.31
C VAL A 104 -12.45 -34.28 -28.81
N ARG A 105 -13.52 -33.61 -28.43
CA ARG A 105 -13.95 -33.44 -27.03
C ARG A 105 -15.17 -34.31 -26.77
N ALA A 106 -15.13 -35.06 -25.68
CA ALA A 106 -16.27 -35.78 -25.14
C ALA A 106 -16.69 -35.16 -23.81
N THR A 107 -17.98 -34.90 -23.64
CA THR A 107 -18.59 -34.37 -22.41
C THR A 107 -19.70 -35.31 -21.95
N ALA A 108 -19.61 -35.80 -20.72
CA ALA A 108 -20.65 -36.59 -20.08
C ALA A 108 -21.71 -35.72 -19.42
N GLU A 109 -22.93 -36.25 -19.32
CA GLU A 109 -24.05 -35.62 -18.63
C GLU A 109 -23.75 -35.34 -17.14
N CYS A 110 -22.84 -36.12 -16.54
CA CYS A 110 -22.36 -35.89 -15.17
C CYS A 110 -21.46 -34.65 -15.02
N GLY A 111 -21.11 -33.96 -16.13
CA GLY A 111 -20.24 -32.79 -16.17
C GLY A 111 -18.76 -33.07 -16.47
N ALA A 112 -18.35 -34.35 -16.54
CA ALA A 112 -16.98 -34.75 -16.84
C ALA A 112 -16.64 -34.53 -18.32
N GLU A 113 -15.38 -34.20 -18.60
CA GLU A 113 -14.92 -33.93 -19.97
C GLU A 113 -13.55 -34.55 -20.21
N ALA A 114 -13.35 -35.04 -21.43
CA ALA A 114 -12.03 -35.40 -21.94
C ALA A 114 -11.82 -34.84 -23.34
N SER A 115 -10.57 -34.74 -23.75
CA SER A 115 -10.22 -34.46 -25.13
C SER A 115 -9.07 -35.33 -25.57
N VAL A 116 -9.04 -35.62 -26.86
CA VAL A 116 -7.92 -36.30 -27.53
C VAL A 116 -7.51 -35.46 -28.74
N GLU A 117 -6.21 -35.36 -28.98
CA GLU A 117 -5.66 -34.69 -30.15
C GLU A 117 -5.74 -35.61 -31.36
N VAL A 118 -6.12 -35.06 -32.51
CA VAL A 118 -6.18 -35.76 -33.78
C VAL A 118 -5.25 -35.06 -34.76
N ALA A 119 -4.38 -35.84 -35.38
CA ALA A 119 -3.52 -35.39 -36.45
C ALA A 119 -3.81 -36.17 -37.73
N VAL A 120 -4.00 -35.43 -38.81
CA VAL A 120 -4.42 -35.96 -40.10
C VAL A 120 -3.34 -35.66 -41.13
N GLY A 121 -2.80 -36.69 -41.77
CA GLY A 121 -1.79 -36.51 -42.82
C GLY A 121 -1.47 -37.79 -43.58
N ASP A 122 -1.27 -37.66 -44.90
CA ASP A 122 -0.83 -38.78 -45.75
C ASP A 122 0.67 -38.87 -45.94
N ARG A 123 1.39 -37.82 -45.57
CA ARG A 123 2.85 -37.73 -45.74
C ARG A 123 3.62 -38.22 -44.52
N GLY A 124 2.95 -38.87 -43.57
CA GLY A 124 3.52 -39.26 -42.29
C GLY A 124 3.45 -38.14 -41.24
N PHE A 125 4.07 -38.40 -40.09
CA PHE A 125 4.05 -37.52 -38.92
C PHE A 125 5.47 -37.28 -38.42
N GLY A 126 5.71 -36.14 -37.81
CA GLY A 126 6.96 -35.81 -37.13
C GLY A 126 6.71 -35.24 -35.74
N SER A 127 7.76 -34.71 -35.13
CA SER A 127 7.68 -34.06 -33.83
C SER A 127 8.48 -32.75 -33.77
N ILE A 128 8.17 -31.92 -32.78
CA ILE A 128 8.99 -30.79 -32.37
C ILE A 128 9.47 -31.01 -30.93
N ALA A 129 10.77 -30.90 -30.69
CA ALA A 129 11.35 -30.74 -29.37
C ALA A 129 11.62 -29.25 -29.12
N ALA A 130 10.88 -28.65 -28.20
CA ALA A 130 11.01 -27.24 -27.86
C ALA A 130 11.74 -27.07 -26.53
N ASP A 131 12.92 -26.46 -26.56
CA ASP A 131 13.63 -26.03 -25.37
C ASP A 131 13.08 -24.68 -24.90
N ALA A 132 12.51 -24.64 -23.69
CA ALA A 132 12.00 -23.43 -23.09
C ALA A 132 12.64 -23.22 -21.72
N VAL A 133 13.70 -22.42 -21.71
CA VAL A 133 14.39 -21.97 -20.51
C VAL A 133 14.11 -20.49 -20.32
N TYR A 134 13.44 -20.15 -19.23
CA TYR A 134 13.24 -18.77 -18.86
C TYR A 134 14.52 -18.22 -18.20
N ARG A 135 15.16 -17.23 -18.84
CA ARG A 135 16.39 -16.56 -18.36
C ARG A 135 16.18 -15.10 -17.98
N GLY A 136 14.92 -14.64 -17.91
CA GLY A 136 14.60 -13.29 -17.49
C GLY A 136 14.79 -13.10 -15.98
N SER A 137 14.57 -11.88 -15.50
CA SER A 137 14.80 -11.52 -14.08
C SER A 137 13.62 -11.85 -13.17
N ARG A 138 12.54 -12.45 -13.70
CA ARG A 138 11.35 -12.80 -12.92
C ARG A 138 11.48 -14.17 -12.26
N THR A 139 10.59 -14.42 -11.30
CA THR A 139 10.41 -15.71 -10.66
C THR A 139 9.01 -16.23 -10.97
N PRO A 140 8.77 -16.81 -12.16
CA PRO A 140 7.48 -17.39 -12.46
C PRO A 140 7.19 -18.58 -11.55
N GLU A 141 5.90 -18.88 -11.34
CA GLU A 141 5.46 -20.10 -10.67
C GLU A 141 5.27 -21.25 -11.65
N ARG A 142 4.89 -20.92 -12.89
CA ARG A 142 4.59 -21.89 -13.93
C ARG A 142 5.09 -21.43 -15.28
N LEU A 143 5.55 -22.37 -16.08
CA LEU A 143 5.91 -22.15 -17.46
C LEU A 143 4.98 -22.99 -18.33
N GLU A 144 4.40 -22.39 -19.37
CA GLU A 144 3.48 -23.04 -20.29
C GLU A 144 3.98 -22.90 -21.71
N LEU A 145 3.98 -24.00 -22.46
CA LEU A 145 4.22 -24.01 -23.89
C LEU A 145 2.95 -24.41 -24.61
N ASP A 146 2.80 -23.88 -25.80
CA ASP A 146 1.74 -24.21 -26.72
C ASP A 146 2.29 -24.34 -28.13
N ILE A 147 1.58 -25.08 -28.97
CA ILE A 147 1.87 -25.21 -30.38
C ILE A 147 0.68 -24.68 -31.18
N VAL A 148 0.97 -23.86 -32.18
CA VAL A 148 -0.04 -23.22 -33.03
C VAL A 148 0.28 -23.52 -34.49
N SER A 149 -0.73 -23.88 -35.26
CA SER A 149 -0.59 -24.08 -36.70
C SER A 149 -0.40 -22.72 -37.41
N GLY A 150 0.52 -22.67 -38.37
CA GLY A 150 0.79 -21.47 -39.16
C GLY A 150 2.20 -20.88 -38.98
N SER A 151 2.45 -19.80 -39.72
CA SER A 151 3.77 -19.22 -39.97
C SER A 151 4.10 -17.97 -39.15
N GLU A 152 3.23 -17.54 -38.24
CA GLU A 152 3.45 -16.30 -37.50
C GLU A 152 3.23 -16.52 -36.00
N CYS A 153 4.05 -15.85 -35.19
CA CYS A 153 3.87 -15.79 -33.76
C CYS A 153 2.56 -15.06 -33.47
N PRO A 154 1.51 -15.75 -32.99
CA PRO A 154 0.22 -15.12 -32.84
C PRO A 154 0.31 -14.02 -31.78
N THR A 155 -0.25 -12.85 -32.11
CA THR A 155 -0.65 -11.87 -31.09
C THR A 155 -1.88 -12.43 -30.36
N VAL A 156 -1.65 -13.41 -29.49
CA VAL A 156 -2.54 -13.90 -28.42
C VAL A 156 -3.83 -14.64 -28.84
N ALA A 157 -4.37 -14.48 -30.05
CA ALA A 157 -5.71 -14.94 -30.45
C ALA A 157 -5.77 -16.08 -31.49
N GLY A 158 -4.80 -17.01 -31.48
CA GLY A 158 -4.85 -18.23 -32.30
C GLY A 158 -5.56 -19.38 -31.60
N ASP A 159 -6.13 -20.30 -32.38
CA ASP A 159 -6.69 -21.56 -31.90
C ASP A 159 -5.52 -22.45 -31.40
N ARG A 160 -5.46 -22.65 -30.08
CA ARG A 160 -4.32 -23.26 -29.39
C ARG A 160 -4.48 -24.77 -29.32
N MET A 161 -3.49 -25.51 -29.80
CA MET A 161 -3.65 -26.95 -30.00
C MET A 161 -3.22 -27.79 -28.79
N GLY A 162 -2.16 -27.39 -28.07
CA GLY A 162 -1.53 -28.26 -27.07
C GLY A 162 -0.82 -27.47 -25.98
N ARG A 163 -1.52 -27.20 -24.88
CA ARG A 163 -0.93 -26.54 -23.72
C ARG A 163 -0.23 -27.56 -22.82
N THR A 164 1.09 -27.45 -22.72
CA THR A 164 1.90 -28.27 -21.81
C THR A 164 2.46 -27.41 -20.69
N ARG A 165 2.25 -27.84 -19.44
CA ARG A 165 2.92 -27.26 -18.27
C ARG A 165 4.34 -27.80 -18.19
N VAL A 166 5.30 -26.92 -17.95
CA VAL A 166 6.73 -27.22 -17.92
C VAL A 166 7.28 -26.94 -16.54
N PRO A 167 8.07 -27.85 -15.95
CA PRO A 167 8.74 -27.60 -14.69
C PRO A 167 9.76 -26.46 -14.84
N LEU A 168 9.91 -25.65 -13.79
CA LEU A 168 10.88 -24.58 -13.73
C LEU A 168 12.29 -25.11 -13.42
N PRO A 169 13.37 -24.45 -13.88
CA PRO A 169 13.41 -23.18 -14.65
C PRO A 169 13.12 -23.33 -16.16
N GLY A 170 12.82 -24.56 -16.60
CA GLY A 170 12.56 -24.92 -17.98
C GLY A 170 12.75 -26.41 -18.20
N ALA A 171 12.24 -26.91 -19.32
CA ALA A 171 12.52 -28.26 -19.82
C ALA A 171 12.30 -28.32 -21.33
N VAL A 172 12.74 -29.42 -21.93
CA VAL A 172 12.38 -29.75 -23.31
C VAL A 172 10.98 -30.33 -23.31
N VAL A 173 10.08 -29.72 -24.09
CA VAL A 173 8.74 -30.22 -24.35
C VAL A 173 8.69 -30.86 -25.72
N HIS A 174 8.16 -32.07 -25.78
CA HIS A 174 7.99 -32.79 -27.04
C HIS A 174 6.53 -32.69 -27.50
N PHE A 175 6.34 -32.06 -28.66
CA PHE A 175 5.09 -32.06 -29.40
C PHE A 175 5.16 -33.14 -30.47
N GLY A 176 4.61 -34.31 -30.17
CA GLY A 176 4.57 -35.43 -31.10
C GLY A 176 3.42 -35.33 -32.11
N SER A 177 3.37 -36.29 -33.02
CA SER A 177 2.18 -36.54 -33.84
C SER A 177 1.78 -35.39 -34.76
N LEU A 178 2.73 -34.59 -35.24
CA LEU A 178 2.45 -33.44 -36.10
C LEU A 178 2.45 -33.86 -37.59
N PRO A 179 1.43 -33.51 -38.40
CA PRO A 179 1.39 -33.91 -39.81
C PRO A 179 2.56 -33.33 -40.61
N ALA A 180 3.26 -34.20 -41.36
CA ALA A 180 4.37 -33.80 -42.19
C ALA A 180 3.92 -32.87 -43.34
N GLY A 181 4.71 -31.83 -43.61
CA GLY A 181 4.43 -30.80 -44.61
C GLY A 181 3.62 -29.61 -44.11
N LEU A 182 3.08 -29.66 -42.89
CA LEU A 182 2.50 -28.48 -42.22
C LEU A 182 3.58 -27.69 -41.48
N THR A 183 3.28 -26.42 -41.20
CA THR A 183 4.15 -25.52 -40.45
C THR A 183 3.52 -25.19 -39.11
N PHE A 184 4.31 -25.29 -38.05
CA PHE A 184 3.89 -24.99 -36.68
C PHE A 184 4.84 -24.00 -36.01
N THR A 185 4.29 -23.22 -35.10
CA THR A 185 5.01 -22.25 -34.28
C THR A 185 4.85 -22.64 -32.82
N VAL A 186 5.96 -22.64 -32.07
CA VAL A 186 5.94 -22.87 -30.62
C VAL A 186 5.84 -21.53 -29.91
N TRP A 187 4.83 -21.39 -29.07
CA TRP A 187 4.60 -20.22 -28.24
C TRP A 187 4.79 -20.60 -26.77
N ALA A 188 5.35 -19.70 -25.97
CA ALA A 188 5.49 -19.93 -24.55
C ALA A 188 5.11 -18.70 -23.74
N GLN A 189 4.67 -18.94 -22.53
CA GLN A 189 4.47 -17.91 -21.53
C GLN A 189 4.93 -18.39 -20.16
N THR A 190 5.37 -17.44 -19.35
CA THR A 190 5.61 -17.68 -17.93
C THR A 190 4.51 -17.02 -17.12
N LEU A 191 3.96 -17.75 -16.17
CA LEU A 191 2.88 -17.29 -15.30
C LEU A 191 3.42 -17.12 -13.87
N GLY A 192 3.04 -16.01 -13.25
CA GLY A 192 3.20 -15.79 -11.82
C GLY A 192 1.97 -16.28 -11.05
N LEU A 193 1.82 -15.77 -9.84
CA LEU A 193 0.62 -15.91 -9.04
C LEU A 193 -0.61 -15.38 -9.79
N ASP A 194 -1.77 -15.97 -9.51
CA ASP A 194 -3.06 -15.64 -10.11
C ASP A 194 -3.07 -15.69 -11.66
N ASP A 195 -2.24 -16.56 -12.25
CA ASP A 195 -2.10 -16.77 -13.70
C ASP A 195 -1.70 -15.50 -14.49
N VAL A 196 -0.98 -14.57 -13.84
CA VAL A 196 -0.50 -13.34 -14.47
C VAL A 196 0.68 -13.64 -15.40
N VAL A 197 0.60 -13.18 -16.65
CA VAL A 197 1.66 -13.41 -17.63
C VAL A 197 2.86 -12.48 -17.38
N LEU A 198 3.97 -13.04 -16.93
CA LEU A 198 5.20 -12.31 -16.60
C LEU A 198 6.15 -12.13 -17.79
N ALA A 199 6.19 -13.11 -18.69
CA ALA A 199 7.01 -13.08 -19.90
C ALA A 199 6.34 -13.93 -20.98
N GLN A 200 6.62 -13.60 -22.24
CA GLN A 200 6.13 -14.33 -23.40
C GLN A 200 7.28 -14.59 -24.36
N GLY A 201 7.25 -15.73 -25.03
CA GLY A 201 8.23 -16.10 -26.02
C GLY A 201 7.58 -16.80 -27.20
N CYS A 202 8.29 -16.78 -28.32
CA CYS A 202 7.89 -17.48 -29.51
C CYS A 202 9.11 -17.97 -30.27
N ALA A 203 9.06 -19.20 -30.78
CA ALA A 203 10.06 -19.76 -31.66
C ALA A 203 9.68 -19.54 -33.13
N ALA A 204 10.66 -19.52 -34.03
CA ALA A 204 10.39 -19.41 -35.46
C ALA A 204 9.57 -20.62 -35.99
N PRO A 205 8.70 -20.42 -36.99
CA PRO A 205 7.90 -21.50 -37.56
C PRO A 205 8.76 -22.65 -38.10
N GLN A 206 8.33 -23.88 -37.87
CA GLN A 206 8.99 -25.12 -38.28
C GLN A 206 8.09 -25.92 -39.22
N THR A 207 8.59 -26.27 -40.41
CA THR A 207 7.91 -27.21 -41.29
C THR A 207 8.24 -28.64 -40.88
N ILE A 208 7.21 -29.43 -40.61
CA ILE A 208 7.38 -30.81 -40.11
C ILE A 208 7.78 -31.75 -41.23
N ARG A 209 8.75 -32.61 -40.93
CA ARG A 209 9.16 -33.72 -41.80
C ARG A 209 8.75 -35.03 -41.15
N ALA A 210 8.37 -35.99 -41.98
CA ALA A 210 7.99 -37.33 -41.53
C ALA A 210 9.16 -38.02 -40.82
N ASP A 211 8.86 -38.70 -39.72
CA ASP A 211 9.80 -39.49 -38.92
C ASP A 211 11.02 -38.69 -38.43
N GLN A 212 10.89 -37.36 -38.35
CA GLN A 212 11.92 -36.46 -37.86
C GLN A 212 11.41 -35.62 -36.68
N GLU A 213 12.30 -35.41 -35.72
CA GLU A 213 12.12 -34.44 -34.65
C GLU A 213 12.86 -33.15 -35.00
N SER A 214 12.13 -32.04 -35.03
CA SER A 214 12.72 -30.71 -35.21
C SER A 214 12.99 -30.07 -33.86
N ALA A 215 14.21 -29.64 -33.59
CA ALA A 215 14.57 -28.94 -32.35
C ALA A 215 14.42 -27.44 -32.51
N THR A 216 13.87 -26.76 -31.50
CA THR A 216 13.76 -25.29 -31.47
C THR A 216 13.89 -24.75 -30.05
N SER A 217 14.25 -23.48 -29.90
CA SER A 217 14.36 -22.81 -28.61
C SER A 217 13.46 -21.59 -28.55
N VAL A 218 12.75 -21.41 -27.44
CA VAL A 218 11.86 -20.27 -27.24
C VAL A 218 12.59 -19.17 -26.48
N LEU A 219 12.72 -17.99 -27.10
CA LEU A 219 13.27 -16.80 -26.44
C LEU A 219 12.14 -16.03 -25.74
N PHE A 220 12.26 -15.88 -24.42
CA PHE A 220 11.32 -15.12 -23.61
C PHE A 220 11.67 -13.63 -23.57
N VAL A 221 10.63 -12.80 -23.61
CA VAL A 221 10.69 -11.35 -23.39
C VAL A 221 9.76 -11.02 -22.23
N ASP A 222 10.32 -10.36 -21.21
CA ASP A 222 9.56 -9.94 -20.04
C ASP A 222 8.49 -8.92 -20.43
N ARG A 223 7.28 -9.14 -19.91
CA ARG A 223 6.19 -8.18 -20.09
C ARG A 223 6.44 -6.97 -19.18
N PRO A 224 6.03 -5.76 -19.62
CA PRO A 224 6.03 -4.60 -18.74
C PRO A 224 5.18 -4.88 -17.50
N LEU A 225 5.67 -4.53 -16.31
CA LEU A 225 4.86 -4.55 -15.10
C LEU A 225 3.69 -3.58 -15.25
N HIS A 226 2.50 -4.05 -14.91
CA HIS A 226 1.31 -3.21 -14.83
C HIS A 226 0.97 -3.03 -13.35
N LEU A 227 0.88 -1.77 -12.92
CA LEU A 227 0.51 -1.44 -11.56
C LEU A 227 -1.01 -1.60 -11.40
N SER A 228 -1.43 -2.33 -10.35
CA SER A 228 -2.84 -2.48 -9.98
C SER A 228 -2.98 -2.61 -8.45
N GLY A 229 -4.15 -2.32 -7.92
CA GLY A 229 -4.44 -2.42 -6.47
C GLY A 229 -4.25 -1.13 -5.67
N GLN A 230 -4.14 -1.26 -4.35
CA GLN A 230 -3.95 -0.14 -3.41
C GLN A 230 -2.59 -0.24 -2.70
N TYR A 231 -1.96 0.90 -2.52
CA TYR A 231 -0.62 1.02 -1.96
C TYR A 231 -0.64 1.92 -0.74
N ALA A 232 0.09 1.54 0.31
CA ALA A 232 0.39 2.43 1.41
C ALA A 232 1.87 2.80 1.43
N LEU A 233 2.16 4.09 1.58
CA LEU A 233 3.49 4.66 1.69
C LEU A 233 3.65 5.24 3.09
N ASP A 234 4.68 4.81 3.80
CA ASP A 234 5.02 5.32 5.12
C ASP A 234 6.34 6.07 5.04
N LEU A 235 6.33 7.33 5.44
CA LEU A 235 7.44 8.26 5.38
C LEU A 235 7.81 8.66 6.81
N SER A 236 9.10 8.60 7.18
CA SER A 236 9.57 9.25 8.42
C SER A 236 10.41 10.45 8.07
N LEU A 237 10.02 11.60 8.60
CA LEU A 237 10.68 12.88 8.48
C LEU A 237 11.41 13.17 9.79
N ASP A 238 12.73 13.31 9.75
CA ASP A 238 13.52 13.86 10.86
C ASP A 238 13.53 15.39 10.72
N LEU A 239 12.99 16.06 11.73
CA LEU A 239 12.81 17.51 11.77
C LEU A 239 13.61 18.15 12.91
N ALA A 240 14.55 17.42 13.53
CA ALA A 240 15.26 17.87 14.72
C ALA A 240 15.99 19.23 14.55
N SER A 241 16.54 19.50 13.37
CA SER A 241 17.17 20.79 13.06
C SER A 241 16.13 21.92 12.92
N THR A 242 15.04 21.66 12.19
CA THR A 242 13.92 22.58 11.99
C THR A 242 13.23 22.95 13.31
N THR A 243 13.09 21.99 14.23
CA THR A 243 12.37 22.22 15.49
C THR A 243 13.14 23.07 16.50
N THR A 244 14.48 23.14 16.38
CA THR A 244 15.31 24.01 17.22
C THR A 244 15.04 25.48 16.91
N ASP A 245 14.99 25.87 15.63
CA ASP A 245 14.70 27.25 15.21
C ASP A 245 13.26 27.67 15.53
N LEU A 246 12.32 26.71 15.54
CA LEU A 246 10.92 26.97 15.86
C LEU A 246 10.71 27.34 17.33
N ARG A 247 11.47 26.73 18.25
CA ARG A 247 11.38 27.03 19.69
C ARG A 247 11.63 28.51 19.98
N ASP A 248 12.71 29.07 19.46
CA ASP A 248 13.06 30.47 19.70
C ASP A 248 12.04 31.43 19.08
N ARG A 249 11.44 31.04 17.95
CA ARG A 249 10.39 31.82 17.30
C ARG A 249 9.10 31.81 18.11
N TRP A 250 8.62 30.65 18.54
CA TRP A 250 7.38 30.53 19.32
C TRP A 250 7.44 31.31 20.64
N THR A 251 8.61 31.38 21.26
CA THR A 251 8.82 32.09 22.52
C THR A 251 9.12 33.59 22.34
N ALA A 252 9.39 34.05 21.11
CA ALA A 252 9.72 35.45 20.85
C ALA A 252 8.63 36.46 21.22
N PRO A 253 7.32 36.23 20.96
CA PRO A 253 6.26 37.12 21.41
C PRO A 253 6.22 37.25 22.94
N VAL A 254 6.34 36.12 23.65
CA VAL A 254 6.37 36.08 25.12
C VAL A 254 7.56 36.88 25.66
N ARG A 255 8.76 36.63 25.13
CA ARG A 255 9.98 37.36 25.52
C ARG A 255 9.84 38.86 25.27
N ARG A 256 9.24 39.27 24.14
CA ARG A 256 9.03 40.68 23.80
C ARG A 256 8.12 41.38 24.80
N GLU A 257 7.00 40.75 25.16
CA GLU A 257 6.06 41.29 26.16
C GLU A 257 6.72 41.41 27.53
N LEU A 258 7.44 40.37 27.98
CA LEU A 258 8.11 40.38 29.29
C LEU A 258 9.28 41.37 29.36
N LEU A 259 10.05 41.52 28.27
CA LEU A 259 11.09 42.56 28.16
C LEU A 259 10.49 43.97 28.23
N SER A 260 9.35 44.20 27.58
CA SER A 260 8.64 45.48 27.64
C SER A 260 8.10 45.80 29.04
N ALA A 261 7.78 44.77 29.81
CA ALA A 261 7.35 44.88 31.19
C ALA A 261 8.52 45.00 32.19
N GLY A 262 9.74 44.62 31.78
CA GLY A 262 10.95 44.63 32.60
C GLY A 262 11.17 43.32 33.37
N SER A 263 10.10 42.66 33.82
CA SER A 263 10.17 41.35 34.50
C SER A 263 8.82 40.63 34.49
N THR A 264 8.80 39.32 34.80
CA THR A 264 7.57 38.56 35.07
C THR A 264 6.76 39.22 36.20
N ALA A 265 7.40 39.66 37.29
CA ALA A 265 6.72 40.32 38.40
C ALA A 265 6.05 41.63 37.98
N SER A 266 6.74 42.44 37.19
CA SER A 266 6.25 43.72 36.66
C SER A 266 5.10 43.53 35.67
N PHE A 267 5.16 42.48 34.85
CA PHE A 267 4.07 42.12 33.93
C PHE A 267 2.78 41.77 34.68
N ILE A 268 2.89 40.87 35.68
CA ILE A 268 1.73 40.42 36.47
C ILE A 268 1.17 41.55 37.34
N THR A 269 2.03 42.34 37.98
CA THR A 269 1.56 43.44 38.85
C THR A 269 0.85 44.55 38.08
N ARG A 270 1.19 44.76 36.80
CA ARG A 270 0.44 45.68 35.90
C ARG A 270 -1.00 45.21 35.70
N GLU A 271 -1.20 43.93 35.41
CA GLU A 271 -2.54 43.36 35.19
C GLU A 271 -3.34 43.26 36.49
N VAL A 272 -2.70 42.96 37.62
CA VAL A 272 -3.35 43.02 38.94
C VAL A 272 -3.73 44.45 39.30
N SER A 273 -2.88 45.45 39.01
CA SER A 273 -3.21 46.87 39.23
C SER A 273 -4.47 47.27 38.46
N ARG A 274 -4.58 46.82 37.19
CA ARG A 274 -5.80 47.02 36.39
C ARG A 274 -7.03 46.37 37.02
N ALA A 275 -6.91 45.13 37.51
CA ALA A 275 -8.03 44.45 38.18
C ALA A 275 -8.43 45.13 39.51
N VAL A 276 -7.46 45.67 40.27
CA VAL A 276 -7.73 46.48 41.47
C VAL A 276 -8.46 47.78 41.11
N ALA A 277 -8.11 48.39 39.97
CA ALA A 277 -8.81 49.57 39.46
C ALA A 277 -10.28 49.25 39.11
N GLU A 278 -10.50 48.16 38.35
CA GLU A 278 -11.82 47.66 37.97
C GLU A 278 -12.68 47.32 39.20
N ALA A 279 -12.13 46.57 40.18
CA ALA A 279 -12.80 46.23 41.43
C ALA A 279 -13.11 47.46 42.30
N GLY A 280 -12.27 48.49 42.23
CA GLY A 280 -12.46 49.77 42.90
C GLY A 280 -13.47 50.70 42.22
N GLY A 281 -14.15 50.26 41.15
CA GLY A 281 -15.18 51.02 40.46
C GLY A 281 -14.67 52.04 39.44
N ALA A 282 -13.42 51.92 38.97
CA ALA A 282 -12.96 52.73 37.85
C ALA A 282 -13.68 52.33 36.55
N THR A 283 -14.36 53.28 35.90
CA THR A 283 -14.86 53.13 34.53
C THR A 283 -13.97 53.94 33.57
N ASP A 284 -13.57 53.32 32.46
CA ASP A 284 -12.88 53.92 31.31
C ASP A 284 -11.66 54.81 31.63
N GLY A 285 -10.55 54.18 32.05
CA GLY A 285 -9.21 54.76 32.00
C GLY A 285 -8.83 55.71 33.14
N GLY A 286 -9.73 55.99 34.08
CA GLY A 286 -9.42 56.70 35.32
C GLY A 286 -8.70 55.82 36.35
N SER A 287 -7.71 56.37 37.06
CA SER A 287 -7.09 55.68 38.21
C SER A 287 -8.05 55.66 39.40
N SER A 288 -8.33 54.49 39.98
CA SER A 288 -9.08 54.44 41.25
C SER A 288 -8.17 54.81 42.44
N PRO A 289 -8.71 55.34 43.55
CA PRO A 289 -7.92 55.54 44.78
C PRO A 289 -7.24 54.26 45.26
N PHE A 290 -7.91 53.11 45.08
CA PHE A 290 -7.38 51.79 45.42
C PHE A 290 -6.20 51.38 44.51
N GLN A 291 -6.28 51.69 43.21
CA GLN A 291 -5.17 51.47 42.29
C GLN A 291 -3.94 52.30 42.69
N LEU A 292 -4.12 53.57 43.04
CA LEU A 292 -3.01 54.43 43.46
C LEU A 292 -2.34 53.94 44.75
N VAL A 293 -3.14 53.45 45.71
CA VAL A 293 -2.63 52.83 46.95
C VAL A 293 -1.85 51.55 46.64
N PHE A 294 -2.37 50.70 45.76
CA PHE A 294 -1.70 49.48 45.33
C PHE A 294 -0.38 49.78 44.61
N GLU A 295 -0.35 50.75 43.69
CA GLU A 295 0.86 51.20 42.99
C GLU A 295 1.87 51.87 43.92
N ALA A 296 1.42 52.56 44.96
CA ALA A 296 2.29 53.07 46.01
C ALA A 296 2.92 51.93 46.82
N ALA A 297 2.15 50.89 47.16
CA ALA A 297 2.65 49.69 47.83
C ALA A 297 3.67 48.92 46.97
N LEU A 298 3.42 48.80 45.66
CA LEU A 298 4.37 48.22 44.72
C LEU A 298 5.71 48.97 44.74
N ARG A 299 5.67 50.31 44.71
CA ARG A 299 6.86 51.19 44.76
C ARG A 299 7.56 51.18 46.12
N SER A 300 6.84 50.96 47.22
CA SER A 300 7.41 50.97 48.57
C SER A 300 8.04 49.64 49.01
N GLY A 301 8.02 48.61 48.15
CA GLY A 301 8.75 47.36 48.37
C GLY A 301 7.96 46.08 48.09
N LEU A 302 6.63 46.16 47.91
CA LEU A 302 5.84 44.97 47.58
C LEU A 302 6.25 44.35 46.25
N GLY A 303 6.57 45.17 45.25
CA GLY A 303 7.03 44.69 43.94
C GLY A 303 8.34 43.90 44.07
N ALA A 304 9.30 44.41 44.85
CA ALA A 304 10.57 43.73 45.11
C ALA A 304 10.38 42.43 45.92
N ARG A 305 9.46 42.42 46.89
CA ARG A 305 9.12 41.21 47.65
C ARG A 305 8.49 40.14 46.74
N PHE A 306 7.59 40.54 45.85
CA PHE A 306 6.96 39.61 44.91
C PHE A 306 7.99 39.05 43.91
N ASP A 307 8.86 39.89 43.36
CA ASP A 307 9.93 39.46 42.47
C ASP A 307 10.93 38.51 43.15
N ALA A 308 11.30 38.80 44.41
CA ALA A 308 12.14 37.92 45.22
C ALA A 308 11.47 36.55 45.49
N GLU A 309 10.16 36.53 45.74
CA GLU A 309 9.40 35.28 45.96
C GLU A 309 9.29 34.44 44.69
N LEU A 310 9.08 35.08 43.53
CA LEU A 310 9.12 34.37 42.25
C LEU A 310 10.52 33.80 41.97
N THR A 311 11.55 34.61 42.21
CA THR A 311 12.95 34.22 42.00
C THR A 311 13.37 33.07 42.91
N SER A 312 13.00 33.10 44.20
CA SER A 312 13.35 32.06 45.18
C SER A 312 12.74 30.70 44.84
N ARG A 313 11.57 30.70 44.19
CA ARG A 313 10.87 29.50 43.71
C ARG A 313 11.23 29.11 42.28
N GLY A 314 12.10 29.88 41.60
CA GLY A 314 12.46 29.66 40.20
C GLY A 314 11.29 29.86 39.22
N LEU A 315 10.26 30.62 39.62
CA LEU A 315 9.04 30.84 38.84
C LEU A 315 9.24 32.01 37.87
N ARG A 316 9.44 31.67 36.60
CA ARG A 316 9.57 32.64 35.51
C ARG A 316 8.66 32.20 34.37
N LEU A 317 7.86 33.11 33.83
CA LEU A 317 6.98 32.78 32.71
C LEU A 317 7.80 32.35 31.49
N GLU A 318 8.97 32.97 31.28
CA GLU A 318 9.90 32.57 30.22
C GLU A 318 10.25 31.07 30.30
N ASN A 319 10.51 30.56 31.51
CA ASN A 319 10.88 29.16 31.71
C ASN A 319 9.72 28.21 31.36
N SER A 320 8.49 28.54 31.75
CA SER A 320 7.30 27.74 31.42
C SER A 320 7.06 27.68 29.92
N PHE A 321 7.16 28.82 29.22
CA PHE A 321 7.01 28.87 27.77
C PHE A 321 8.18 28.23 27.02
N ASP A 322 9.42 28.37 27.50
CA ASP A 322 10.58 27.67 26.94
C ASP A 322 10.47 26.15 27.11
N GLN A 323 9.97 25.67 28.26
CA GLN A 323 9.78 24.24 28.53
C GLN A 323 8.71 23.63 27.63
N ILE A 324 7.56 24.29 27.49
CA ILE A 324 6.49 23.78 26.61
C ILE A 324 6.95 23.79 25.14
N ALA A 325 7.60 24.87 24.70
CA ALA A 325 8.16 24.98 23.35
C ALA A 325 9.21 23.90 23.07
N ALA A 326 10.15 23.66 24.00
CA ALA A 326 11.17 22.63 23.86
C ALA A 326 10.57 21.21 23.82
N THR A 327 9.50 20.97 24.57
CA THR A 327 8.84 19.66 24.60
C THR A 327 8.03 19.44 23.32
N THR A 328 7.30 20.45 22.85
CA THR A 328 6.61 20.42 21.55
C THR A 328 7.59 20.27 20.38
N ALA A 329 8.71 20.98 20.41
CA ALA A 329 9.78 20.85 19.40
C ALA A 329 10.38 19.44 19.35
N ARG A 330 10.59 18.81 20.51
CA ARG A 330 11.04 17.41 20.58
C ARG A 330 10.00 16.43 20.03
N ALA A 331 8.72 16.62 20.38
CA ALA A 331 7.63 15.78 19.86
C ALA A 331 7.46 15.88 18.33
N LEU A 332 7.80 17.04 17.75
CA LEU A 332 7.84 17.24 16.30
C LEU A 332 9.14 16.73 15.64
N GLY A 333 10.15 16.36 16.43
CA GLY A 333 11.49 16.00 15.94
C GLY A 333 11.47 14.79 15.01
N SER A 334 10.48 13.91 15.11
CA SER A 334 10.17 12.93 14.07
C SER A 334 8.68 12.89 13.75
N VAL A 335 8.36 12.94 12.46
CA VAL A 335 6.99 12.85 11.96
C VAL A 335 6.89 11.63 11.06
N ARG A 336 6.00 10.71 11.38
CA ARG A 336 5.67 9.58 10.52
C ARG A 336 4.42 9.91 9.72
N TRP A 337 4.45 9.75 8.41
CA TRP A 337 3.38 10.10 7.50
C TRP A 337 2.99 8.89 6.66
N GLN A 338 1.76 8.43 6.86
CA GLN A 338 1.18 7.31 6.13
C GLN A 338 0.25 7.85 5.05
N LEU A 339 0.39 7.35 3.83
CA LEU A 339 -0.36 7.73 2.64
C LEU A 339 -0.95 6.49 1.99
N THR A 340 -2.23 6.49 1.68
CA THR A 340 -2.87 5.43 0.89
C THR A 340 -3.32 5.96 -0.48
N PHE A 341 -3.03 5.22 -1.54
CA PHE A 341 -3.41 5.60 -2.91
C PHE A 341 -3.63 4.38 -3.81
N PRO A 342 -4.55 4.45 -4.79
CA PRO A 342 -4.72 3.39 -5.78
C PRO A 342 -3.62 3.48 -6.86
N ALA A 343 -3.21 2.34 -7.40
CA ALA A 343 -2.42 2.34 -8.64
C ALA A 343 -3.30 2.63 -9.85
N MET A 344 -2.77 3.46 -10.74
CA MET A 344 -3.33 3.67 -12.07
C MET A 344 -2.55 2.82 -13.09
N PRO A 345 -3.22 2.18 -14.06
CA PRO A 345 -2.56 1.34 -15.08
C PRO A 345 -1.46 2.04 -15.87
N ASN A 346 -1.56 3.36 -16.01
CA ASN A 346 -0.66 4.19 -16.82
C ASN A 346 0.38 4.95 -15.96
N GLY A 347 0.37 4.73 -14.64
CA GLY A 347 1.21 5.48 -13.70
C GLY A 347 0.81 6.94 -13.50
N ASP A 348 -0.45 7.27 -13.79
CA ASP A 348 -1.01 8.60 -13.58
C ASP A 348 -0.97 9.00 -12.10
N ALA A 349 -0.91 10.32 -11.86
CA ALA A 349 -0.90 10.88 -10.53
C ALA A 349 -2.29 10.83 -9.88
N VAL A 350 -2.39 10.39 -8.62
CA VAL A 350 -3.64 10.32 -7.86
C VAL A 350 -3.49 11.04 -6.53
N ALA A 351 -4.57 11.70 -6.08
CA ALA A 351 -4.61 12.26 -4.74
C ALA A 351 -4.67 11.13 -3.68
N PRO A 352 -3.88 11.21 -2.61
CA PRO A 352 -3.96 10.22 -1.52
C PRO A 352 -5.35 10.26 -0.88
N THR A 353 -5.92 9.09 -0.61
CA THR A 353 -7.27 8.95 -0.04
C THR A 353 -7.27 8.94 1.49
N GLY A 354 -6.12 8.67 2.10
CA GLY A 354 -5.89 8.78 3.53
C GLY A 354 -4.47 9.29 3.77
N SER A 355 -4.36 10.28 4.64
CA SER A 355 -3.08 10.78 5.12
C SER A 355 -3.12 10.95 6.64
N GLU A 356 -2.21 10.27 7.32
CA GLU A 356 -2.14 10.26 8.78
C GLU A 356 -0.73 10.62 9.21
N VAL A 357 -0.61 11.59 10.10
CA VAL A 357 0.64 11.91 10.78
C VAL A 357 0.63 11.32 12.18
N VAL A 358 1.67 10.57 12.52
CA VAL A 358 1.95 10.08 13.86
C VAL A 358 3.16 10.85 14.40
N LEU A 359 2.96 11.49 15.55
CA LEU A 359 4.02 12.18 16.29
C LEU A 359 4.82 11.15 17.10
N ASP A 360 6.11 11.04 16.79
CA ASP A 360 7.16 10.24 17.44
C ASP A 360 6.78 9.07 18.39
N PRO A 361 6.85 7.81 17.93
CA PRO A 361 6.68 6.63 18.79
C PRO A 361 7.91 6.27 19.66
N GLY A 362 9.05 6.96 19.49
CA GLY A 362 10.35 6.55 20.01
C GLY A 362 10.87 7.27 21.26
N THR A 363 10.36 8.46 21.58
CA THR A 363 10.79 9.18 22.79
C THR A 363 10.00 8.66 24.00
N PRO A 364 10.64 8.19 25.09
CA PRO A 364 9.96 7.70 26.30
C PRO A 364 8.97 8.73 26.89
N ASP A 365 9.22 10.01 26.62
CA ASP A 365 8.42 11.14 27.01
C ASP A 365 7.14 11.34 26.16
N VAL A 366 6.85 10.52 25.14
CA VAL A 366 5.63 10.59 24.29
C VAL A 366 5.16 9.23 23.71
N SER A 367 5.91 8.14 23.87
CA SER A 367 5.73 6.83 23.22
C SER A 367 4.42 6.05 23.49
N ARG A 368 3.43 6.63 24.17
CA ARG A 368 2.11 6.00 24.41
C ARG A 368 0.94 6.83 23.85
N ASP A 369 1.24 7.98 23.26
CA ASP A 369 0.27 8.97 22.82
C ASP A 369 0.50 9.31 21.34
N ASP A 370 0.41 8.29 20.46
CA ASP A 370 0.42 8.48 19.00
C ASP A 370 -0.71 9.45 18.63
N ALA A 371 -0.39 10.75 18.54
CA ALA A 371 -1.34 11.76 18.10
C ALA A 371 -1.53 11.60 16.60
N ARG A 372 -2.64 10.96 16.24
CA ARG A 372 -3.04 10.70 14.85
C ARG A 372 -3.74 11.92 14.29
N LEU A 373 -3.08 12.58 13.34
CA LEU A 373 -3.62 13.76 12.67
C LEU A 373 -4.04 13.38 11.26
N ALA A 374 -5.36 13.36 11.01
CA ALA A 374 -5.89 13.23 9.66
C ALA A 374 -5.54 14.49 8.85
N LEU A 375 -4.80 14.31 7.76
CA LEU A 375 -4.57 15.36 6.77
C LEU A 375 -5.59 15.21 5.64
N GLY A 376 -5.87 16.31 4.94
CA GLY A 376 -6.73 16.29 3.76
C GLY A 376 -6.05 15.57 2.58
N PRO A 377 -6.74 15.38 1.44
CA PRO A 377 -6.18 14.75 0.24
C PRO A 377 -5.19 15.66 -0.51
N GLU A 378 -4.40 16.45 0.21
CA GLU A 378 -3.53 17.46 -0.38
C GLU A 378 -2.29 16.81 -1.01
N GLY A 379 -2.14 17.02 -2.32
CA GLY A 379 -1.03 16.54 -3.14
C GLY A 379 -1.39 15.41 -4.08
N THR A 380 -0.42 15.03 -4.90
CA THR A 380 -0.57 14.00 -5.92
C THR A 380 0.58 13.02 -5.81
N VAL A 381 0.26 11.73 -5.75
CA VAL A 381 1.22 10.64 -5.80
C VAL A 381 1.20 10.05 -7.20
N ALA A 382 2.31 10.08 -7.92
CA ALA A 382 2.48 9.37 -9.17
C ALA A 382 3.39 8.16 -8.92
N LEU A 383 2.96 6.97 -9.35
CA LEU A 383 3.76 5.76 -9.30
C LEU A 383 3.96 5.30 -10.74
N SER A 384 5.21 5.22 -11.20
CA SER A 384 5.54 4.78 -12.56
C SER A 384 6.55 3.63 -12.48
N VAL A 385 6.49 2.68 -13.41
CA VAL A 385 7.51 1.62 -13.52
C VAL A 385 8.30 1.84 -14.80
N GLY A 386 9.60 2.05 -14.67
CA GLY A 386 10.53 2.25 -15.77
C GLY A 386 11.18 0.95 -16.26
N VAL A 387 12.12 1.11 -17.18
CA VAL A 387 12.95 0.01 -17.71
C VAL A 387 13.73 -0.66 -16.57
N GLY A 388 13.74 -1.99 -16.54
CA GLY A 388 14.41 -2.76 -15.48
C GLY A 388 13.64 -2.84 -14.16
N ASP A 389 12.32 -2.69 -14.21
CA ASP A 389 11.42 -2.82 -13.04
C ASP A 389 11.68 -1.81 -11.93
N ILE A 390 12.18 -0.64 -12.31
CA ILE A 390 12.42 0.44 -11.36
C ILE A 390 11.10 1.20 -11.19
N ALA A 391 10.46 1.02 -10.04
CA ALA A 391 9.32 1.81 -9.63
C ALA A 391 9.79 3.19 -9.15
N THR A 392 9.33 4.26 -9.81
CA THR A 392 9.52 5.65 -9.38
C THR A 392 8.23 6.16 -8.75
N ILE A 393 8.31 6.60 -7.49
CA ILE A 393 7.22 7.30 -6.80
C ILE A 393 7.56 8.79 -6.78
N THR A 394 6.63 9.62 -7.25
CA THR A 394 6.72 11.08 -7.20
C THR A 394 5.58 11.62 -6.37
N LEU A 395 5.89 12.24 -5.24
CA LEU A 395 4.95 13.04 -4.45
C LEU A 395 5.08 14.48 -4.92
N SER A 396 4.02 15.08 -5.44
CA SER A 396 4.00 16.47 -5.89
C SER A 396 2.89 17.23 -5.19
N ASN A 397 3.06 18.55 -5.08
CA ASN A 397 2.05 19.45 -4.49
C ASN A 397 1.56 19.05 -3.10
N THR A 398 2.38 18.31 -2.35
CA THR A 398 2.02 17.81 -1.03
C THR A 398 2.39 18.88 -0.01
N SER A 399 1.39 19.56 0.54
CA SER A 399 1.55 20.43 1.71
C SER A 399 1.49 19.57 2.96
N LEU A 400 2.57 19.57 3.74
CA LEU A 400 2.46 19.17 5.13
C LEU A 400 1.67 20.29 5.84
N PRO A 401 0.50 20.01 6.44
CA PRO A 401 -0.29 21.02 7.12
C PRO A 401 0.35 21.34 8.47
N TRP A 402 1.54 21.94 8.43
CA TRP A 402 2.43 22.11 9.58
C TRP A 402 1.76 22.85 10.72
N ALA A 403 0.94 23.86 10.42
CA ALA A 403 0.15 24.57 11.44
C ALA A 403 -0.84 23.65 12.17
N ARG A 404 -1.36 22.61 11.51
CA ARG A 404 -2.22 21.59 12.14
C ARG A 404 -1.37 20.61 12.95
N VAL A 405 -0.23 20.18 12.40
CA VAL A 405 0.70 19.26 13.07
C VAL A 405 1.28 19.87 14.35
N ALA A 406 1.78 21.11 14.27
CA ALA A 406 2.34 21.84 15.42
C ALA A 406 1.29 22.14 16.50
N ARG A 407 0.06 22.52 16.12
CA ARG A 407 -1.04 22.70 17.09
C ARG A 407 -1.46 21.38 17.73
N GLY A 408 -1.52 20.29 16.96
CA GLY A 408 -1.78 18.95 17.47
C GLY A 408 -0.71 18.52 18.49
N ALA A 409 0.57 18.74 18.16
CA ALA A 409 1.69 18.46 19.03
C ALA A 409 1.65 19.30 20.32
N LEU A 410 1.38 20.60 20.20
CA LEU A 410 1.23 21.49 21.35
C LEU A 410 0.09 21.03 22.26
N GLY A 411 -1.10 20.79 21.70
CA GLY A 411 -2.25 20.31 22.47
C GLY A 411 -1.98 19.00 23.20
N ALA A 412 -1.34 18.03 22.53
CA ALA A 412 -0.96 16.76 23.15
C ALA A 412 0.04 16.95 24.31
N VAL A 413 1.06 17.80 24.12
CA VAL A 413 2.05 18.13 25.15
C VAL A 413 1.40 18.82 26.35
N THR A 414 0.52 19.81 26.11
CA THR A 414 -0.19 20.55 27.16
C THR A 414 -1.05 19.62 28.03
N VAL A 415 -1.83 18.73 27.41
CA VAL A 415 -2.66 17.74 28.12
C VAL A 415 -1.80 16.82 28.99
N ARG A 416 -0.67 16.36 28.47
CA ARG A 416 0.26 15.50 29.22
C ARG A 416 0.88 16.22 30.42
N LEU A 417 1.12 17.51 30.30
CA LEU A 417 1.60 18.35 31.40
C LEU A 417 0.51 18.66 32.43
N GLY A 418 -0.69 18.09 32.28
CA GLY A 418 -1.79 18.19 33.23
C GLY A 418 -2.63 19.46 33.08
N ALA A 419 -2.56 20.12 31.91
CA ALA A 419 -3.31 21.33 31.62
C ALA A 419 -4.19 21.15 30.39
N SER A 420 -5.33 21.84 30.34
CA SER A 420 -6.20 21.88 29.16
C SER A 420 -5.75 22.91 28.12
N THR A 421 -4.98 23.92 28.55
CA THR A 421 -4.48 25.01 27.70
C THR A 421 -3.05 25.41 28.07
N THR A 422 -2.32 26.01 27.13
CA THR A 422 -0.97 26.56 27.35
C THR A 422 -0.97 27.57 28.50
N GLY A 423 -2.03 28.40 28.59
CA GLY A 423 -2.21 29.40 29.64
C GLY A 423 -2.40 28.78 31.02
N GLU A 424 -3.23 27.73 31.13
CA GLU A 424 -3.42 27.00 32.39
C GLU A 424 -2.10 26.40 32.90
N TYR A 425 -1.31 25.77 32.01
CA TYR A 425 0.00 25.23 32.35
C TYR A 425 0.95 26.31 32.92
N ALA A 426 1.07 27.44 32.21
CA ALA A 426 1.95 28.53 32.63
C ALA A 426 1.45 29.26 33.90
N ALA A 427 0.14 29.34 34.10
CA ALA A 427 -0.47 30.04 35.23
C ALA A 427 -0.46 29.22 36.52
N ALA A 428 -0.55 27.88 36.42
CA ALA A 428 -0.69 26.96 37.55
C ALA A 428 0.34 27.18 38.68
N PRO A 429 1.66 27.26 38.41
CA PRO A 429 2.65 27.44 39.48
C PRO A 429 2.76 28.89 39.96
N LEU A 430 2.38 29.88 39.15
CA LEU A 430 2.68 31.30 39.38
C LEU A 430 1.53 32.06 40.04
N CYS A 431 0.29 31.86 39.59
CA CYS A 431 -0.85 32.66 40.07
C CYS A 431 -1.23 32.46 41.55
N PRO A 432 -1.08 31.26 42.16
CA PRO A 432 -1.25 31.11 43.60
C PRO A 432 -0.25 31.94 44.42
N VAL A 433 0.99 32.10 43.93
CA VAL A 433 2.01 32.93 44.58
C VAL A 433 1.66 34.41 44.46
N ALA A 434 1.23 34.85 43.28
CA ALA A 434 0.75 36.21 43.08
C ALA A 434 -0.42 36.56 44.01
N ALA A 435 -1.41 35.66 44.12
CA ALA A 435 -2.54 35.83 45.03
C ALA A 435 -2.12 35.89 46.51
N ALA A 436 -1.15 35.07 46.92
CA ALA A 436 -0.65 35.06 48.29
C ALA A 436 0.10 36.35 48.66
N VAL A 437 0.95 36.86 47.76
CA VAL A 437 1.81 38.02 48.04
C VAL A 437 1.06 39.35 47.86
N LEU A 438 0.27 39.50 46.79
CA LEU A 438 -0.30 40.80 46.41
C LEU A 438 -1.60 41.13 47.16
N ARG A 439 -2.28 40.14 47.73
CA ARG A 439 -3.53 40.29 48.50
C ARG A 439 -3.41 41.29 49.65
N GLU A 440 -2.25 41.38 50.30
CA GLU A 440 -2.06 42.22 51.48
C GLU A 440 -2.23 43.72 51.17
N ALA A 441 -2.00 44.13 49.91
CA ALA A 441 -1.97 45.53 49.51
C ALA A 441 -3.15 45.98 48.65
N SER A 442 -3.95 45.06 48.12
CA SER A 442 -5.03 45.38 47.18
C SER A 442 -6.24 46.03 47.86
N GLY A 443 -6.56 45.64 49.10
CA GLY A 443 -7.67 46.17 49.92
C GLY A 443 -9.09 45.86 49.42
N VAL A 444 -9.30 45.79 48.10
CA VAL A 444 -10.59 45.56 47.41
C VAL A 444 -10.60 44.34 46.50
N CYS A 445 -9.43 43.79 46.14
CA CYS A 445 -9.30 42.61 45.29
C CYS A 445 -8.76 41.45 46.14
N ASP A 446 -9.61 40.48 46.46
CA ASP A 446 -9.23 39.32 47.26
C ASP A 446 -8.31 38.35 46.48
N ALA A 447 -7.96 37.22 47.11
CA ALA A 447 -7.06 36.24 46.51
C ALA A 447 -7.62 35.66 45.19
N GLU A 448 -8.94 35.50 45.10
CA GLU A 448 -9.62 34.99 43.90
C GLU A 448 -9.54 36.02 42.77
N CYS A 449 -9.84 37.28 43.06
CA CYS A 449 -9.72 38.40 42.13
C CYS A 449 -8.28 38.51 41.57
N ILE A 450 -7.25 38.41 42.42
CA ILE A 450 -5.84 38.44 41.98
C ILE A 450 -5.50 37.22 41.14
N GLN A 451 -5.99 36.03 41.51
CA GLN A 451 -5.75 34.81 40.76
C GLN A 451 -6.37 34.87 39.36
N VAL A 452 -7.59 35.42 39.24
CA VAL A 452 -8.26 35.65 37.95
C VAL A 452 -7.49 36.67 37.11
N ALA A 453 -7.06 37.80 37.70
CA ALA A 453 -6.25 38.81 37.00
C ALA A 453 -4.93 38.23 36.48
N CYS A 454 -4.26 37.44 37.31
CA CYS A 454 -3.03 36.75 36.93
C CYS A 454 -3.26 35.74 35.78
N ARG A 455 -4.30 34.90 35.87
CA ARG A 455 -4.64 33.94 34.80
C ARG A 455 -4.92 34.68 33.48
N ARG A 456 -5.71 35.76 33.53
CA ARG A 456 -6.00 36.60 32.36
C ARG A 456 -4.72 37.16 31.71
N ALA A 457 -3.74 37.57 32.51
CA ALA A 457 -2.44 38.05 32.04
C ALA A 457 -1.65 36.93 31.33
N VAL A 458 -1.58 35.76 31.94
CA VAL A 458 -0.87 34.59 31.39
C VAL A 458 -1.58 34.07 30.13
N ASP A 459 -2.91 34.06 30.09
CA ASP A 459 -3.71 33.66 28.94
C ASP A 459 -3.52 34.60 27.73
N ALA A 460 -3.20 35.88 27.97
CA ALA A 460 -2.83 36.79 26.89
C ALA A 460 -1.48 36.39 26.25
N LEU A 461 -0.48 36.05 27.08
CA LEU A 461 0.81 35.54 26.59
C LEU A 461 0.67 34.18 25.90
N ALA A 462 -0.15 33.29 26.47
CA ALA A 462 -0.42 31.98 25.89
C ALA A 462 -1.09 32.09 24.53
N ARG A 463 -2.04 33.00 24.34
CA ARG A 463 -2.62 33.27 23.02
C ARG A 463 -1.60 33.78 22.02
N ALA A 464 -0.72 34.70 22.41
CA ALA A 464 0.35 35.18 21.54
C ALA A 464 1.32 34.05 21.14
N PHE A 465 1.61 33.14 22.07
CA PHE A 465 2.39 31.92 21.80
C PHE A 465 1.66 30.97 20.85
N ASP A 466 0.40 30.64 21.12
CA ASP A 466 -0.41 29.73 20.31
C ASP A 466 -0.65 30.28 18.88
N ASP A 467 -0.85 31.60 18.75
CA ASP A 467 -0.98 32.30 17.47
C ASP A 467 0.34 32.26 16.68
N GLU A 468 1.49 32.37 17.35
CA GLU A 468 2.79 32.21 16.70
C GLU A 468 3.00 30.76 16.23
N VAL A 469 2.62 29.77 17.04
CA VAL A 469 2.62 28.35 16.65
C VAL A 469 1.71 28.12 15.43
N ALA A 470 0.57 28.80 15.35
CA ALA A 470 -0.39 28.69 14.26
C ALA A 470 -0.01 29.45 12.98
N SER A 471 0.69 30.59 13.10
CA SER A 471 1.02 31.48 11.98
C SER A 471 2.25 31.06 11.17
N GLN A 472 3.09 30.18 11.71
CA GLN A 472 4.46 29.99 11.24
C GLN A 472 4.67 29.33 9.87
N LEU A 473 3.66 28.83 9.13
CA LEU A 473 3.87 28.43 7.72
C LEU A 473 2.64 28.70 6.85
N SER A 474 2.61 29.87 6.21
CA SER A 474 1.77 30.08 5.02
C SER A 474 2.07 28.98 3.97
N PRO A 475 1.06 28.52 3.19
CA PRO A 475 1.08 27.29 2.39
C PRO A 475 2.02 27.27 1.15
N ARG A 476 3.18 27.93 1.20
CA ARG A 476 4.00 28.22 0.01
C ARG A 476 5.05 27.18 -0.38
N SER A 477 5.17 26.05 0.30
CA SER A 477 6.14 25.01 -0.10
C SER A 477 5.41 23.76 -0.57
N THR A 478 4.90 23.78 -1.80
CA THR A 478 4.66 22.54 -2.51
C THR A 478 6.02 21.87 -2.67
N THR A 479 6.22 20.76 -1.95
CA THR A 479 7.46 20.01 -2.03
C THR A 479 7.24 18.87 -3.00
N THR A 480 8.21 18.66 -3.90
CA THR A 480 8.21 17.51 -4.80
C THR A 480 9.26 16.53 -4.32
N PHE A 481 8.83 15.32 -3.97
CA PHE A 481 9.72 14.23 -3.61
C PHE A 481 9.73 13.22 -4.75
N ARG A 482 10.92 12.83 -5.21
CA ARG A 482 11.09 11.76 -6.19
C ARG A 482 11.91 10.64 -5.58
N MET A 483 11.37 9.43 -5.67
CA MET A 483 11.91 8.23 -5.05
C MET A 483 11.99 7.15 -6.12
N ALA A 484 13.09 6.41 -6.18
CA ALA A 484 13.23 5.26 -7.05
C ALA A 484 13.47 4.02 -6.19
N ALA A 485 12.68 2.97 -6.40
CA ALA A 485 12.83 1.66 -5.80
C ALA A 485 12.97 0.63 -6.92
N VAL A 486 13.93 -0.29 -6.79
CA VAL A 486 14.02 -1.44 -7.70
C VAL A 486 13.03 -2.48 -7.21
N ALA A 487 12.06 -2.85 -8.05
CA ALA A 487 11.13 -3.95 -7.74
C ALA A 487 11.84 -5.28 -7.98
N THR A 488 12.63 -5.74 -7.01
CA THR A 488 13.16 -7.10 -7.01
C THR A 488 12.19 -8.03 -6.28
N PRO A 489 11.71 -9.12 -6.89
CA PRO A 489 11.12 -10.21 -6.13
C PRO A 489 12.23 -10.88 -5.30
N VAL A 490 11.84 -11.40 -4.13
CA VAL A 490 12.49 -12.43 -3.29
C VAL A 490 12.88 -11.99 -1.86
N ALA A 491 12.57 -12.92 -0.96
CA ALA A 491 12.73 -12.97 0.48
C ALA A 491 14.06 -12.45 1.07
N ARG A 492 13.89 -11.74 2.20
CA ARG A 492 14.79 -11.51 3.36
C ARG A 492 16.13 -10.76 3.14
N SER A 493 16.07 -9.48 3.56
CA SER A 493 17.05 -8.65 4.30
C SER A 493 18.38 -8.17 3.66
N LEU A 494 18.53 -6.83 3.52
CA LEU A 494 19.65 -6.03 4.05
C LEU A 494 19.32 -4.50 4.03
N VAL A 495 20.04 -3.70 4.82
CA VAL A 495 19.74 -2.33 5.32
C VAL A 495 20.62 -1.23 4.66
N VAL A 496 20.14 0.02 4.55
CA VAL A 496 20.87 1.27 4.17
C VAL A 496 20.47 2.45 5.10
N ASP A 497 21.40 3.37 5.36
CA ASP A 497 21.54 4.27 6.53
C ASP A 497 20.84 5.66 6.51
N ARG A 498 19.49 5.63 6.40
CA ARG A 498 18.50 6.58 6.98
C ARG A 498 18.09 7.85 6.21
N ALA A 499 17.03 7.72 5.42
CA ALA A 499 15.67 8.05 5.89
C ALA A 499 14.94 6.71 6.09
N ARG A 500 14.07 6.55 7.10
CA ARG A 500 13.42 5.26 7.38
C ARG A 500 11.91 5.37 7.19
N GLY A 501 11.42 4.88 6.05
CA GLY A 501 9.99 4.69 5.80
C GLY A 501 9.72 3.25 5.37
N MET A 502 8.52 2.73 5.66
CA MET A 502 8.10 1.38 5.32
C MET A 502 6.93 1.44 4.32
N PHE A 503 7.17 1.17 3.04
CA PHE A 503 6.07 1.01 2.08
C PHE A 503 5.37 -0.33 2.33
N VAL A 504 4.05 -0.34 2.49
CA VAL A 504 3.24 -1.55 2.64
C VAL A 504 2.03 -1.43 1.71
N GLY A 505 2.12 -2.00 0.51
CA GLY A 505 0.99 -2.11 -0.42
C GLY A 505 0.64 -3.57 -0.67
N GLN A 506 -0.64 -3.85 -0.91
CA GLN A 506 -1.07 -5.15 -1.42
C GLN A 506 -1.20 -5.07 -2.93
N TRP A 507 -0.40 -5.87 -3.62
CA TRP A 507 -0.54 -6.10 -5.05
C TRP A 507 -1.64 -7.12 -5.27
N THR A 508 -2.46 -6.93 -6.30
CA THR A 508 -3.46 -7.92 -6.75
C THR A 508 -2.83 -9.08 -7.55
N THR A 509 -1.52 -9.32 -7.40
CA THR A 509 -0.82 -10.37 -8.17
C THR A 509 0.24 -11.14 -7.38
N ASP A 510 0.43 -10.89 -6.07
CA ASP A 510 1.27 -11.71 -5.18
C ASP A 510 1.01 -11.35 -3.70
N PRO A 511 0.32 -12.17 -2.89
CA PRO A 511 0.13 -11.92 -1.45
C PRO A 511 1.38 -12.17 -0.58
N ALA A 512 2.48 -12.68 -1.14
CA ALA A 512 3.72 -13.01 -0.41
C ALA A 512 4.89 -12.04 -0.69
N ALA A 513 4.83 -11.22 -1.74
CA ALA A 513 5.85 -10.22 -2.03
C ALA A 513 5.66 -8.94 -1.20
N THR A 514 6.27 -8.91 -0.01
CA THR A 514 6.46 -7.66 0.74
C THR A 514 7.62 -6.87 0.12
N LEU A 515 7.33 -5.74 -0.51
CA LEU A 515 8.37 -4.79 -0.92
C LEU A 515 8.85 -4.06 0.34
N SER A 516 9.89 -4.59 0.95
CA SER A 516 10.60 -3.92 2.04
C SER A 516 12.04 -3.70 1.59
N GLY A 517 12.39 -2.44 1.37
CA GLY A 517 13.74 -2.04 1.03
C GLY A 517 14.02 -0.69 1.69
N PRO A 518 15.19 -0.50 2.31
CA PRO A 518 15.62 0.83 2.70
C PRO A 518 15.79 1.67 1.42
N TRP A 519 15.34 2.91 1.43
CA TRP A 519 15.58 3.84 0.32
C TRP A 519 16.26 5.10 0.86
N THR A 520 17.13 5.68 0.04
CA THR A 520 17.93 6.87 0.40
C THR A 520 17.43 8.03 -0.43
N LEU A 521 17.05 9.12 0.23
CA LEU A 521 16.59 10.34 -0.41
C LEU A 521 17.81 11.22 -0.74
N GLN A 522 18.03 11.51 -2.03
CA GLN A 522 18.98 12.52 -2.45
C GLN A 522 18.21 13.81 -2.73
N HIS A 523 18.44 14.84 -1.91
CA HIS A 523 17.93 16.17 -2.20
C HIS A 523 18.62 16.70 -3.46
N LEU A 524 17.90 16.68 -4.59
CA LEU A 524 18.32 17.40 -5.78
C LEU A 524 17.89 18.85 -5.62
N SER A 525 18.82 19.69 -5.15
CA SER A 525 18.61 21.14 -5.19
C SER A 525 18.26 21.55 -6.62
N PRO A 526 17.32 22.49 -6.84
CA PRO A 526 17.18 23.09 -8.15
C PRO A 526 18.51 23.76 -8.48
N THR A 527 19.15 23.31 -9.55
CA THR A 527 20.14 24.13 -10.25
C THR A 527 19.43 25.44 -10.57
N ARG A 528 19.85 26.53 -9.92
CA ARG A 528 19.43 27.87 -10.28
C ARG A 528 19.68 28.06 -11.78
N PRO A 529 18.79 28.73 -12.52
CA PRO A 529 19.13 29.22 -13.85
C PRO A 529 20.36 30.13 -13.81
#